data_AF-A0A9D8XCB2-F1
#
_entry.id   AF-A0A9D8XCB2-F1
#
_cell.length_a   1.000
_cell.length_b   1.000
_cell.length_c   1.000
_cell.angle_alpha   90.00
_cell.angle_beta   90.00
_cell.angle_gamma   90.00
#
_symmetry.space_group_name_H-M   'P 1'
#
loop_
_entity.id
_entity.type
_entity.pdbx_description
1 polymer ?
#
loop_
_entity_poly.entity_id
_entity_poly.type
_entity_poly.pdbx_seq_one_letter_code
_entity_poly.pdbx_strand_id
1 'polypeptide(L)'
;MKIPDVIYIALGTDDKYCKYAGCCIASILLSAEKEDRFCFYVVDNGISAKNKSRLAKLQKLRPHELVFLKPDMVKLQDLPQCAYLGLSTYLRLLLPELLPEADRLLYL
;
A
#
# COMPACT_ATOMS: atom_id res chain seq x y z
N MET A 1 17.27 15.55 -19.64
CA MET A 1 15.90 15.02 -19.59
C MET A 1 15.74 14.36 -18.23
N LYS A 2 15.02 14.99 -17.28
CA LYS A 2 14.72 14.34 -15.99
C LYS A 2 13.78 13.19 -16.27
N ILE A 3 14.17 11.97 -15.91
CA ILE A 3 13.23 10.85 -15.85
C ILE A 3 12.13 11.31 -14.88
N PRO A 4 10.83 11.24 -15.23
CA PRO A 4 9.80 11.69 -14.31
C PRO A 4 9.91 10.88 -13.01
N ASP A 5 10.12 11.52 -11.86
CA ASP A 5 10.28 10.77 -10.61
C ASP A 5 8.97 10.02 -10.32
N VAL A 6 9.05 8.69 -10.17
CA VAL A 6 7.91 7.88 -9.76
C VAL A 6 7.67 8.15 -8.27
N ILE A 7 6.42 8.43 -7.92
CA ILE A 7 5.99 8.60 -6.53
C ILE A 7 5.65 7.22 -5.98
N TYR A 8 6.50 6.72 -5.10
CA TYR A 8 6.30 5.45 -4.41
C TYR A 8 5.49 5.66 -3.14
N ILE A 9 4.40 4.92 -3.00
CA ILE A 9 3.46 5.02 -1.88
C ILE A 9 3.20 3.63 -1.31
N ALA A 10 3.28 3.47 0.01
CA ALA A 10 2.92 2.24 0.70
C ALA A 10 1.69 2.44 1.57
N LEU A 11 0.83 1.41 1.60
CA LEU A 11 -0.29 1.31 2.52
C LEU A 11 -0.27 -0.07 3.18
N GLY A 12 -0.52 -0.12 4.49
CA GLY A 12 -0.75 -1.37 5.21
C GLY A 12 -2.24 -1.59 5.45
N THR A 13 -2.81 -2.69 4.98
CA THR A 13 -4.24 -2.99 5.18
C THR A 13 -4.52 -4.49 5.25
N ASP A 14 -5.63 -4.83 5.89
CA ASP A 14 -6.27 -6.14 5.84
C ASP A 14 -7.49 -6.13 4.92
N ASP A 15 -8.19 -7.26 4.81
CA ASP A 15 -9.38 -7.41 3.96
C ASP A 15 -10.55 -6.49 4.36
N LYS A 16 -10.74 -6.24 5.66
CA LYS A 16 -11.85 -5.42 6.18
C LYS A 16 -11.64 -3.95 5.86
N TYR A 17 -10.40 -3.47 5.93
CA TYR A 17 -10.03 -2.09 5.67
C TYR A 17 -9.60 -1.81 4.22
N CYS A 18 -9.45 -2.83 3.38
CA CYS A 18 -9.00 -2.71 1.98
C CYS A 18 -9.81 -1.70 1.15
N LYS A 19 -11.12 -1.56 1.41
CA LYS A 19 -11.96 -0.56 0.73
C LYS A 19 -11.53 0.89 1.01
N TYR A 20 -11.00 1.17 2.21
CA TYR A 20 -10.53 2.50 2.58
C TYR A 20 -9.15 2.78 1.96
N ALA A 21 -8.27 1.77 1.89
CA ALA A 21 -7.04 1.85 1.10
C ALA A 21 -7.36 2.16 -0.37
N GLY A 22 -8.38 1.50 -0.93
CA GLY A 22 -8.87 1.79 -2.28
C GLY A 22 -9.39 3.22 -2.45
N CYS A 23 -10.09 3.76 -1.44
CA CYS A 23 -10.54 5.16 -1.44
C CYS A 23 -9.34 6.12 -1.43
N CYS A 24 -8.34 5.87 -0.58
CA CYS A 24 -7.11 6.67 -0.52
C CYS A 24 -6.38 6.67 -1.88
N ILE A 25 -6.13 5.49 -2.45
CA ILE A 25 -5.49 5.35 -3.77
C ILE A 25 -6.31 6.09 -4.84
N ALA A 26 -7.63 5.89 -4.90
CA ALA A 26 -8.49 6.57 -5.85
C ALA A 26 -8.42 8.10 -5.70
N SER A 27 -8.40 8.62 -4.47
CA SER A 27 -8.30 10.05 -4.21
C SER A 27 -6.99 10.64 -4.74
N ILE A 28 -5.87 9.95 -4.50
CA ILE A 28 -4.54 10.34 -4.99
C ILE A 28 -4.52 10.36 -6.53
N LEU A 29 -5.01 9.29 -7.16
CA LEU A 29 -5.02 9.17 -8.62
C LEU A 29 -5.86 10.27 -9.29
N LEU A 30 -6.97 10.66 -8.66
CA LEU A 30 -7.89 11.67 -9.19
C LEU A 30 -7.44 13.12 -8.93
N SER A 31 -6.61 13.35 -7.90
CA SER A 31 -6.09 14.68 -7.57
C SER A 31 -4.70 14.97 -8.17
N ALA A 32 -4.05 13.98 -8.77
CA ALA A 32 -2.68 14.10 -9.26
C ALA A 32 -2.57 14.85 -10.60
N GLU A 33 -1.45 15.57 -10.79
CA GLU A 33 -1.13 16.24 -12.05
C GLU A 33 -0.89 15.22 -13.15
N LYS A 34 -1.09 15.56 -14.43
CA LYS A 34 -1.05 14.58 -15.55
C LYS A 34 0.31 13.90 -15.73
N GLU A 35 1.37 14.55 -15.31
CA GLU A 35 2.75 14.06 -15.43
C GLU A 35 3.15 13.12 -14.28
N ASP A 36 2.39 13.12 -13.17
CA ASP A 36 2.67 12.28 -12.02
C ASP A 36 2.54 10.78 -12.35
N ARG A 37 3.49 9.99 -11.86
CA ARG A 37 3.51 8.54 -12.03
C ARG A 37 3.59 7.88 -10.67
N PHE A 38 2.78 6.85 -10.45
CA PHE A 38 2.64 6.23 -9.14
C PHE A 38 2.99 4.75 -9.17
N CYS A 39 3.60 4.32 -8.07
CA CYS A 39 3.71 2.91 -7.71
C CYS A 39 3.17 2.74 -6.29
N PHE A 40 2.12 1.94 -6.15
CA PHE A 40 1.50 1.63 -4.87
C PHE A 40 1.93 0.26 -4.38
N TYR A 41 2.49 0.21 -3.19
CA TYR A 41 2.79 -1.01 -2.44
C TYR A 41 1.71 -1.24 -1.38
N VAL A 42 0.99 -2.34 -1.46
CA VAL A 42 0.00 -2.73 -0.45
C VAL A 42 0.59 -3.85 0.39
N VAL A 43 0.95 -3.56 1.64
CA VAL A 43 1.37 -4.58 2.61
C VAL A 43 0.11 -5.37 3.01
N ASP A 44 0.06 -6.59 2.50
CA ASP A 44 -1.11 -7.44 2.46
C ASP A 44 -1.25 -8.30 3.72
N ASN A 45 -2.11 -7.88 4.64
CA ASN A 45 -2.46 -8.64 5.83
C ASN A 45 -3.72 -9.51 5.61
N GLY A 46 -3.69 -10.36 4.59
CA GLY A 46 -4.75 -11.34 4.33
C GLY A 46 -5.93 -10.82 3.49
N ILE A 47 -5.66 -9.93 2.53
CA ILE A 47 -6.65 -9.40 1.58
C ILE A 47 -7.10 -10.51 0.63
N SER A 48 -8.42 -10.68 0.52
CA SER A 48 -9.04 -11.65 -0.38
C SER A 48 -8.77 -11.33 -1.85
N ALA A 49 -8.74 -12.36 -2.70
CA ALA A 49 -8.60 -12.19 -4.15
C ALA A 49 -9.65 -11.25 -4.75
N LYS A 50 -10.88 -11.29 -4.22
CA LYS A 50 -11.96 -10.37 -4.61
C LYS A 50 -11.61 -8.92 -4.34
N ASN A 51 -11.04 -8.61 -3.18
CA ASN A 51 -10.66 -7.24 -2.82
C ASN A 51 -9.37 -6.79 -3.53
N LYS A 52 -8.40 -7.67 -3.75
CA LYS A 52 -7.24 -7.38 -4.63
C LYS A 52 -7.68 -7.03 -6.05
N SER A 53 -8.62 -7.80 -6.61
CA SER A 53 -9.21 -7.51 -7.94
C SER A 53 -9.93 -6.15 -7.96
N ARG A 54 -10.59 -5.75 -6.87
CA ARG A 54 -11.21 -4.42 -6.77
C ARG A 54 -10.17 -3.30 -6.77
N LEU A 55 -9.05 -3.46 -6.05
CA LEU A 55 -7.96 -2.48 -6.09
C LEU A 55 -7.32 -2.40 -7.48
N ALA A 56 -7.09 -3.54 -8.14
CA ALA A 56 -6.53 -3.55 -9.49
C ALA A 56 -7.42 -2.80 -10.50
N LYS A 57 -8.74 -2.76 -10.31
CA LYS A 57 -9.66 -1.98 -11.17
C LYS A 57 -9.41 -0.46 -11.09
N LEU A 58 -8.70 0.04 -10.09
CA LEU A 58 -8.34 1.47 -10.02
C LEU A 58 -7.40 1.89 -11.15
N GLN A 59 -6.72 0.96 -11.83
CA GLN A 59 -5.94 1.24 -13.04
C GLN A 59 -6.78 1.85 -14.17
N LYS A 60 -8.12 1.71 -14.11
CA LYS A 60 -9.06 2.38 -15.01
C LYS A 60 -9.14 3.89 -14.80
N LEU A 61 -8.81 4.39 -13.61
CA LEU A 61 -8.80 5.82 -13.31
C LEU A 61 -7.55 6.48 -13.91
N ARG A 62 -6.40 5.81 -13.76
CA ARG A 62 -5.10 6.29 -14.22
C ARG A 62 -4.10 5.13 -14.23
N PRO A 63 -3.20 5.03 -15.23
CA PRO A 63 -2.14 4.03 -15.22
C PRO A 63 -1.22 4.18 -13.99
N HIS A 64 -0.97 3.08 -13.30
CA HIS A 64 -0.07 3.00 -12.16
C HIS A 64 0.34 1.55 -11.90
N GLU A 65 1.46 1.39 -11.21
CA GLU A 65 1.88 0.09 -10.68
C GLU A 65 1.18 -0.17 -9.33
N LEU A 66 0.74 -1.40 -9.13
CA LEU A 66 0.12 -1.86 -7.88
C LEU A 66 0.72 -3.21 -7.49
N VAL A 67 1.46 -3.24 -6.39
CA VAL A 67 2.19 -4.40 -5.91
C VAL A 67 1.67 -4.80 -4.53
N PHE A 68 1.29 -6.06 -4.37
CA PHE A 68 0.93 -6.62 -3.06
C PHE A 68 2.15 -7.25 -2.42
N LEU A 69 2.61 -6.70 -1.30
CA LEU A 69 3.74 -7.21 -0.52
C LEU A 69 3.20 -8.14 0.56
N LYS A 70 3.74 -9.37 0.64
CA LYS A 70 3.35 -10.32 1.68
C LYS A 70 4.29 -10.15 2.90
N PRO A 71 3.81 -9.61 4.03
CA PRO A 71 4.62 -9.48 5.24
C PRO A 71 4.84 -10.84 5.93
N ASP A 72 5.96 -10.98 6.62
CA ASP A 72 6.14 -12.02 7.63
C ASP A 72 5.53 -11.57 8.97
N MET A 73 4.30 -12.03 9.23
CA MET A 73 3.52 -11.63 10.41
C MET A 73 4.08 -12.20 11.72
N VAL A 74 4.92 -13.24 11.67
CA VAL A 74 5.55 -13.83 12.87
C VAL A 74 6.41 -12.78 13.58
N LYS A 75 7.03 -11.88 12.82
CA LYS A 75 7.86 -10.78 13.35
C LYS A 75 7.08 -9.75 14.18
N LEU A 76 5.75 -9.74 14.07
CA LEU A 76 4.86 -8.80 14.76
C LEU A 76 4.07 -9.46 15.89
N GLN A 77 4.19 -10.78 16.09
CA GLN A 77 3.32 -11.54 16.98
C GLN A 77 3.45 -11.13 18.46
N ASP A 78 4.66 -10.74 18.87
CA ASP A 78 5.01 -10.39 20.25
C ASP A 78 4.83 -8.90 20.54
N LEU A 79 4.37 -8.12 19.54
CA LEU A 79 4.10 -6.70 19.74
C LEU A 79 2.80 -6.49 20.53
N PRO A 80 2.74 -5.46 21.38
CA PRO A 80 1.54 -5.16 22.16
C PRO A 80 0.31 -4.98 21.27
N GLN A 81 -0.80 -5.63 21.60
CA GLN A 81 -2.07 -5.45 20.90
C GLN A 81 -3.13 -5.02 21.90
N CYS A 82 -4.04 -4.16 21.48
CA CYS A 82 -5.21 -3.79 22.28
C CYS A 82 -6.40 -3.47 21.38
N ALA A 83 -7.56 -3.17 21.96
CA ALA A 83 -8.82 -3.01 21.23
C ALA A 83 -8.76 -1.99 20.07
N TYR A 84 -7.89 -0.97 20.15
CA TYR A 84 -7.71 0.06 19.11
C TYR A 84 -6.42 -0.10 18.31
N LEU A 85 -5.56 -1.05 18.67
CA LEU A 85 -4.23 -1.24 18.08
C LEU A 85 -4.10 -2.68 17.57
N GLY A 86 -4.54 -2.89 16.32
CA GLY A 86 -4.37 -4.17 15.63
C GLY A 86 -3.01 -4.29 14.95
N LEU A 87 -2.64 -5.52 14.57
CA LEU A 87 -1.40 -5.86 13.84
C LEU A 87 -1.18 -5.03 12.57
N SER A 88 -2.27 -4.64 11.90
CA SER A 88 -2.23 -3.78 10.71
C SER A 88 -1.49 -2.45 10.97
N THR A 89 -1.46 -1.96 12.23
CA THR A 89 -0.73 -0.75 12.64
C THR A 89 0.79 -0.92 12.53
N TYR A 90 1.28 -2.14 12.74
CA TYR A 90 2.70 -2.46 12.77
C TYR A 90 3.27 -2.86 11.42
N LEU A 91 2.44 -3.07 10.40
CA LEU A 91 2.89 -3.45 9.05
C LEU A 91 3.95 -2.50 8.47
N ARG A 92 3.85 -1.21 8.80
CA ARG A 92 4.82 -0.19 8.36
C ARG A 92 6.24 -0.44 8.86
N LEU A 93 6.41 -1.14 9.99
CA LEU A 93 7.72 -1.48 10.52
C LEU A 93 8.46 -2.51 9.65
N LEU A 94 7.73 -3.26 8.84
CA LEU A 94 8.30 -4.26 7.93
C LEU A 94 8.72 -3.68 6.58
N LEU A 95 8.39 -2.42 6.28
CA LEU A 95 8.66 -1.82 4.97
C LEU A 95 10.15 -1.79 4.59
N PRO A 96 11.10 -1.45 5.50
CA PRO A 96 12.53 -1.46 5.15
C PRO A 96 13.02 -2.84 4.70
N GLU A 97 12.44 -3.91 5.24
CA GLU A 97 12.78 -5.28 4.85
C GLU A 97 12.08 -5.71 3.56
N LEU A 98 10.81 -5.32 3.39
CA LEU A 98 10.01 -5.68 2.22
C LEU A 98 10.46 -4.92 0.96
N LEU A 99 11.06 -3.74 1.12
CA LEU A 99 11.50 -2.85 0.04
C LEU A 99 12.92 -2.32 0.33
N PRO A 100 13.95 -3.19 0.38
CA PRO A 100 15.30 -2.79 0.79
C PRO A 100 15.98 -1.83 -0.18
N GLU A 101 15.58 -1.88 -1.46
CA GLU A 101 16.12 -1.03 -2.53
C GLU A 101 15.36 0.30 -2.69
N ALA A 102 14.35 0.57 -1.86
CA ALA A 102 13.57 1.80 -1.97
C ALA A 102 14.30 2.97 -1.31
N ASP A 103 14.79 3.91 -2.12
CA ASP A 103 15.45 5.12 -1.63
C ASP A 103 14.51 6.01 -0.80
N ARG A 104 13.26 6.17 -1.26
CA ARG A 104 12.24 7.04 -0.65
C ARG A 104 10.83 6.49 -0.91
N LEU A 105 9.95 6.67 0.08
CA LEU A 105 8.59 6.14 0.10
C LEU A 105 7.69 7.02 0.96
N LEU A 106 6.44 7.23 0.55
CA LEU A 106 5.40 7.81 1.41
C LEU A 106 4.53 6.68 1.99
N TYR A 107 4.36 6.65 3.31
CA TYR A 107 3.41 5.74 3.96
C TYR A 107 2.13 6.49 4.31
N LEU A 108 0.97 5.96 3.89
CA LEU A 108 -0.35 6.57 4.09
C LEU A 108 -1.34 5.56 4.70
#